data_AF-A0A6V8LRS9-F1
#
_entry.id   AF-A0A6V8LRS9-F1
#
_cell.length_a   1.000
_cell.length_b   1.000
_cell.length_c   1.000
_cell.angle_alpha   90.00
_cell.angle_beta   90.00
_cell.angle_gamma   90.00
#
_symmetry.space_group_name_H-M   'P 1'
#
loop_
_entity.id
_entity.type
_entity.pdbx_description
1 polymer ?
#
loop_
_entity_poly.entity_id
_entity_poly.type
_entity_poly.pdbx_seq_one_letter_code
_entity_poly.pdbx_strand_id
1 'polypeptide(L)'
;MQDSTKYHTLEHLGDIVVERIEAALEWLQRSTKGVSLTYRIHCMEKDREASYARIGRRTVSLRKRQPANELFSDEDMASLLAEFDEVDAELSRAKAEREARLYPNYAAQEQAV
;
A
#
# COMPACT_ATOMS: atom_id res chain seq x y z
N MET A 1 -46.55 -26.45 -26.64
CA MET A 1 -46.23 -25.42 -25.62
C MET A 1 -45.21 -25.95 -24.59
N GLN A 2 -44.17 -26.67 -25.00
CA GLN A 2 -43.19 -27.30 -24.08
C GLN A 2 -41.72 -26.99 -24.37
N ASP A 3 -41.41 -26.23 -25.42
CA ASP A 3 -40.01 -25.93 -25.78
C ASP A 3 -39.47 -24.64 -25.15
N SER A 4 -40.31 -23.64 -24.88
CA SER A 4 -39.86 -22.34 -24.32
C SER A 4 -39.24 -22.46 -22.92
N THR A 5 -39.67 -23.43 -22.11
CA THR A 5 -39.19 -23.59 -20.73
C THR A 5 -37.75 -24.10 -20.63
N LYS A 6 -37.29 -24.89 -21.62
CA LYS A 6 -35.93 -25.46 -21.65
C LYS A 6 -34.89 -24.43 -22.10
N TYR A 7 -35.25 -23.52 -23.00
CA TYR A 7 -34.36 -22.44 -23.45
C TYR A 7 -34.09 -21.43 -22.32
N HIS A 8 -35.11 -21.04 -21.57
CA HIS A 8 -34.95 -20.12 -20.43
C HIS A 8 -34.12 -20.71 -19.27
N THR A 9 -34.21 -22.02 -19.02
CA THR A 9 -33.37 -22.65 -17.98
C THR A 9 -31.90 -22.72 -18.37
N LEU A 10 -31.59 -22.86 -19.66
CA LEU A 10 -30.22 -22.85 -20.19
C LEU A 10 -29.61 -21.44 -20.19
N GLU A 11 -30.39 -20.40 -20.51
CA GLU A 11 -29.95 -19.00 -20.39
C GLU A 11 -29.56 -18.66 -18.94
N HIS A 12 -30.41 -19.00 -17.97
CA HIS A 12 -30.10 -18.74 -16.55
C HIS A 12 -28.90 -19.55 -16.02
N LEU A 13 -28.69 -20.77 -16.51
CA LEU A 13 -27.49 -21.54 -16.19
C LEU A 13 -26.23 -20.91 -16.78
N GLY A 14 -26.32 -20.34 -17.98
CA GLY A 14 -25.26 -19.55 -18.59
C GLY A 14 -24.91 -18.32 -17.77
N ASP A 15 -25.93 -17.54 -17.38
CA ASP A 15 -25.75 -16.32 -16.58
C ASP A 15 -25.08 -16.61 -15.23
N ILE A 16 -25.51 -17.66 -14.52
CA ILE A 16 -24.92 -18.07 -13.23
C ILE A 16 -23.44 -18.44 -13.38
N VAL A 17 -23.07 -19.08 -14.50
CA VAL A 17 -21.67 -19.45 -14.77
C VAL A 17 -20.84 -18.20 -15.08
N VAL A 18 -21.37 -17.27 -15.89
CA VAL A 18 -20.70 -16.01 -16.22
C VAL A 18 -20.50 -15.16 -14.95
N GLU A 19 -21.53 -14.98 -14.13
CA GLU A 19 -21.43 -14.25 -12.85
C GLU A 19 -20.37 -14.84 -11.93
N ARG A 20 -20.26 -16.17 -11.87
CA ARG A 20 -19.23 -16.86 -11.07
C ARG A 20 -17.83 -16.64 -11.61
N ILE A 21 -17.65 -16.62 -12.93
CA ILE A 21 -16.36 -16.35 -13.57
C ILE A 21 -15.95 -14.89 -13.33
N GLU A 22 -16.88 -13.95 -13.46
CA GLU A 22 -16.64 -12.53 -13.17
C GLU A 22 -16.25 -12.32 -11.72
N ALA A 23 -16.97 -12.93 -10.77
CA ALA A 23 -16.63 -12.87 -9.35
C ALA A 23 -15.23 -13.46 -9.04
N ALA A 24 -14.86 -14.57 -9.70
CA ALA A 24 -13.55 -15.18 -9.56
C ALA A 24 -12.43 -14.30 -10.13
N LEU A 25 -12.66 -13.67 -11.30
CA LEU A 25 -11.73 -12.72 -11.91
C LEU A 25 -11.53 -11.48 -11.04
N GLU A 26 -12.60 -10.92 -10.49
CA GLU A 26 -12.52 -9.82 -9.54
C GLU A 26 -11.71 -10.20 -8.30
N TRP A 27 -11.95 -11.38 -7.74
CA TRP A 27 -11.21 -11.88 -6.58
C TRP A 27 -9.72 -12.05 -6.91
N LEU A 28 -9.39 -12.60 -8.08
CA LEU A 28 -8.02 -12.77 -8.53
C LEU A 28 -7.31 -11.42 -8.70
N GLN A 29 -7.98 -10.44 -9.31
CA GLN A 29 -7.47 -9.08 -9.48
C GLN A 29 -7.25 -8.38 -8.12
N ARG A 30 -8.21 -8.50 -7.19
CA ARG A 30 -8.08 -7.97 -5.82
C ARG A 30 -6.92 -8.63 -5.08
N SER A 31 -6.75 -9.95 -5.21
CA SER A 31 -5.64 -10.71 -4.62
C SER A 31 -4.28 -10.26 -5.15
N THR A 32 -4.14 -10.10 -6.47
CA THR A 32 -2.87 -9.67 -7.09
C THR A 32 -2.50 -8.23 -6.70
N LYS A 33 -3.50 -7.34 -6.58
CA LYS A 33 -3.34 -5.98 -6.03
C LYS A 33 -2.94 -5.98 -4.54
N GLY A 34 -3.44 -6.93 -3.75
CA GLY A 34 -3.04 -7.10 -2.35
C GLY A 34 -1.60 -7.60 -2.18
N VAL A 35 -1.20 -8.58 -2.98
CA VAL A 35 0.17 -9.13 -2.98
C VAL A 35 1.19 -8.07 -3.40
N SER A 36 0.92 -7.36 -4.50
CA SER A 36 1.79 -6.29 -4.99
C SER A 36 1.91 -5.12 -3.99
N LEU A 37 0.81 -4.72 -3.33
CA LEU A 37 0.84 -3.69 -2.29
C LEU A 37 1.64 -4.15 -1.06
N THR A 38 1.49 -5.41 -0.64
CA THR A 38 2.25 -5.97 0.49
C THR A 38 3.74 -6.01 0.18
N TYR A 39 4.11 -6.43 -1.03
CA TYR A 39 5.50 -6.41 -1.49
C TYR A 39 6.06 -4.99 -1.54
N ARG A 40 5.28 -4.03 -2.07
CA ARG A 40 5.67 -2.61 -2.13
C ARG A 40 5.93 -2.03 -0.74
N ILE A 41 5.06 -2.31 0.23
CA ILE A 41 5.26 -1.91 1.64
C ILE A 41 6.57 -2.48 2.18
N HIS A 42 6.85 -3.77 1.93
CA HIS A 42 8.09 -4.39 2.38
C HIS A 42 9.35 -3.74 1.78
N CYS A 43 9.30 -3.36 0.49
CA CYS A 43 10.37 -2.60 -0.15
C CYS A 43 10.54 -1.21 0.49
N MET A 44 9.44 -0.47 0.70
CA MET A 44 9.47 0.85 1.35
C MET A 44 10.01 0.79 2.78
N GLU A 45 9.72 -0.27 3.54
CA GLU A 45 10.29 -0.46 4.88
C GLU A 45 11.81 -0.64 4.83
N LYS A 46 12.34 -1.35 3.84
CA LYS A 46 13.78 -1.47 3.61
C LYS A 46 14.40 -0.14 3.20
N ASP A 47 13.73 0.62 2.34
CA ASP A 47 14.21 1.93 1.89
C ASP A 47 14.25 2.93 3.05
N ARG A 48 13.23 2.91 3.92
CA ARG A 48 13.21 3.72 5.15
C ARG A 48 14.39 3.39 6.07
N GLU A 49 14.65 2.10 6.29
CA GLU A 49 15.79 1.66 7.11
C GLU A 49 17.13 2.10 6.49
N ALA A 50 17.25 2.01 5.16
CA ALA A 50 18.44 2.47 4.45
C ALA A 50 18.63 4.00 4.57
N SER A 51 17.55 4.79 4.48
CA SER A 51 17.56 6.23 4.71
C SER A 51 17.97 6.58 6.15
N TYR A 52 17.41 5.87 7.14
CA TYR A 52 17.79 6.05 8.54
C TYR A 52 19.29 5.75 8.78
N ALA A 53 19.81 4.67 8.19
CA ALA A 53 21.23 4.35 8.25
C ALA A 53 22.12 5.43 7.59
N ARG A 54 21.65 6.05 6.49
CA ARG A 54 22.35 7.18 5.85
C ARG A 54 22.39 8.41 6.76
N ILE A 55 21.28 8.77 7.38
CA ILE A 55 21.21 9.85 8.39
C ILE A 55 22.19 9.57 9.53
N GLY A 56 22.15 8.37 10.12
CA GLY A 56 23.06 7.99 11.20
C GLY A 56 24.55 8.11 10.83
N ARG A 57 24.92 7.65 9.62
CA ARG A 57 26.29 7.81 9.11
C ARG A 57 26.68 9.29 8.97
N ARG A 58 25.79 10.12 8.44
CA ARG A 58 26.03 11.57 8.31
C ARG A 58 26.18 12.22 9.68
N THR A 59 25.31 11.91 10.64
CA THR A 59 25.36 12.42 12.01
C THR A 59 26.70 12.12 12.69
N VAL A 60 27.18 10.87 12.58
CA VAL A 60 28.49 10.48 13.13
C VAL A 60 29.64 11.21 12.43
N SER A 61 29.53 11.44 11.12
CA SER A 61 30.55 12.17 10.35
C SER A 61 30.63 13.65 10.74
N LEU A 62 29.48 14.29 10.97
CA LEU A 62 29.37 15.69 11.38
C LEU A 62 29.84 15.89 12.82
N ARG A 63 29.53 14.96 13.73
CA ARG A 63 30.00 14.99 15.13
C ARG A 63 31.52 15.09 15.25
N LYS A 64 32.27 14.58 14.29
CA LYS A 64 33.75 14.65 14.28
C LYS A 64 34.29 16.01 13.82
N ARG A 65 33.48 16.81 13.13
CA ARG A 65 33.91 18.01 12.40
C ARG A 65 33.29 19.30 12.92
N GLN A 66 32.11 19.22 13.52
CA GLN A 66 31.34 20.38 13.98
C GLN A 66 30.81 20.21 15.42
N PRO A 67 30.58 21.31 16.15
CA PRO A 67 29.79 21.32 17.37
C PRO A 67 28.39 20.73 17.09
N ALA A 68 27.79 20.06 18.09
CA ALA A 68 26.48 19.39 17.96
C ALA A 68 25.35 20.29 17.42
N ASN A 69 25.53 21.61 17.51
CA ASN A 69 24.54 22.63 17.18
C ASN A 69 24.46 22.94 15.67
N GLU A 70 25.47 22.54 14.88
CA GLU A 70 25.53 22.80 13.43
C GLU A 70 25.00 21.62 12.59
N LEU A 71 24.58 20.52 13.23
CA LEU A 71 24.12 19.30 12.56
C LEU A 71 22.93 19.56 11.62
N PHE A 72 22.09 20.53 11.97
CA PHE A 72 20.89 20.93 11.22
C PHE A 72 21.17 22.05 10.20
N SER A 73 22.38 22.60 10.19
CA SER A 73 22.83 23.59 9.20
C SER A 73 23.47 22.94 7.98
N ASP A 74 23.66 21.62 8.02
CA ASP A 74 24.22 20.82 6.94
C ASP A 74 23.16 20.52 5.87
N GLU A 75 23.37 21.01 4.64
CA GLU A 75 22.45 20.82 3.52
C GLU A 75 22.26 19.34 3.15
N ASP A 76 23.32 18.52 3.27
CA ASP A 76 23.25 17.08 3.05
C ASP A 76 22.35 16.40 4.09
N MET A 77 22.45 16.80 5.36
CA MET A 77 21.58 16.29 6.42
C MET A 77 20.12 16.70 6.19
N ALA A 78 19.87 17.95 5.82
CA ALA A 78 18.52 18.43 5.50
C ALA A 78 17.90 17.63 4.35
N SER A 79 18.69 17.34 3.31
CA SER A 79 18.26 16.53 2.16
C SER A 79 17.93 15.09 2.56
N LEU A 80 18.76 14.47 3.41
CA LEU A 80 18.52 13.11 3.91
C LEU A 80 17.26 13.01 4.79
N LEU A 81 16.98 14.05 5.58
CA LEU A 81 15.76 14.12 6.38
C LEU A 81 14.52 14.29 5.49
N ALA A 82 14.60 15.14 4.46
CA ALA A 82 13.51 15.30 3.49
C ALA A 82 13.22 13.98 2.74
N GLU A 83 14.26 13.26 2.28
CA GLU A 83 14.11 11.93 1.67
C GLU A 83 13.45 10.94 2.64
N PHE A 84 13.83 10.99 3.92
CA PHE A 84 13.25 10.12 4.94
C PHE A 84 11.76 10.41 5.16
N ASP A 85 11.39 11.69 5.27
CA ASP A 85 10.00 12.11 5.46
C ASP A 85 9.12 11.72 4.26
N GLU A 86 9.64 11.83 3.04
CA GLU A 86 8.93 11.41 1.83
C GLU A 86 8.67 9.89 1.84
N VAL A 87 9.69 9.10 2.13
CA VAL A 87 9.57 7.63 2.21
C VAL A 87 8.61 7.22 3.33
N ASP A 88 8.65 7.87 4.49
CA ASP A 88 7.75 7.55 5.61
C ASP A 88 6.29 7.95 5.31
N ALA A 89 6.08 9.08 4.62
CA ALA A 89 4.77 9.50 4.15
C ALA A 89 4.19 8.55 3.08
N GLU A 90 5.01 8.07 2.15
CA GLU A 90 4.60 7.04 1.20
C GLU A 90 4.27 5.70 1.87
N LEU A 91 5.10 5.26 2.81
CA LEU A 91 4.88 4.03 3.57
C LEU A 91 3.57 4.10 4.36
N SER A 92 3.32 5.23 5.02
CA SER A 92 2.09 5.48 5.78
C SER A 92 0.86 5.43 4.88
N ARG A 93 0.92 6.05 3.69
CA ARG A 93 -0.16 5.98 2.70
C ARG A 93 -0.41 4.55 2.22
N ALA A 94 0.65 3.80 1.91
CA ALA A 94 0.53 2.41 1.47
C ALA A 94 -0.05 1.49 2.55
N LYS A 95 0.31 1.71 3.82
CA LYS A 95 -0.26 1.00 4.97
C LYS A 95 -1.75 1.33 5.15
N ALA A 96 -2.12 2.61 5.07
CA ALA A 96 -3.52 3.03 5.12
C ALA A 96 -4.35 2.44 3.97
N GLU A 97 -3.81 2.41 2.75
CA GLU A 97 -4.45 1.77 1.59
C GLU A 97 -4.66 0.27 1.83
N ARG A 98 -3.68 -0.42 2.40
CA ARG A 98 -3.79 -1.84 2.74
C ARG A 98 -4.86 -2.08 3.80
N GLU A 99 -4.89 -1.25 4.84
CA GLU A 99 -5.87 -1.34 5.92
C GLU A 99 -7.30 -1.14 5.39
N ALA A 100 -7.52 -0.10 4.58
CA ALA A 100 -8.81 0.17 3.94
C ALA A 100 -9.27 -0.97 3.03
N ARG A 101 -8.34 -1.69 2.37
CA ARG A 101 -8.66 -2.87 1.55
C ARG A 101 -8.99 -4.11 2.37
N LEU A 102 -8.33 -4.30 3.51
CA LEU A 102 -8.57 -5.44 4.40
C LEU A 102 -9.85 -5.27 5.23
N TYR A 103 -10.17 -4.02 5.60
CA TYR A 103 -11.28 -3.68 6.49
C TYR A 103 -12.17 -2.56 5.92
N PRO A 104 -12.84 -2.79 4.76
CA PRO A 104 -13.64 -1.76 4.10
C PRO A 104 -14.81 -1.23 4.94
N ASN A 105 -15.33 -2.04 5.86
CA ASN A 105 -16.49 -1.69 6.70
C ASN A 105 -16.11 -0.94 7.99
N TYR A 106 -14.83 -0.94 8.39
CA TYR A 106 -14.38 -0.25 9.60
C TYR A 106 -14.26 1.26 9.36
N ALA A 107 -13.81 1.66 8.16
CA ALA A 107 -13.74 3.07 7.75
C ALA A 107 -15.12 3.76 7.65
N ALA A 108 -16.18 2.99 7.40
CA ALA A 108 -17.56 3.51 7.35
C ALA A 108 -18.16 3.82 8.73
N GLN A 109 -17.63 3.21 9.80
CA GLN A 109 -18.12 3.44 11.17
C GLN A 109 -17.52 4.69 11.82
N GLU A 110 -16.30 5.10 11.44
CA GLU A 110 -15.67 6.32 11.97
C GLU A 110 -16.26 7.62 11.39
N GLN A 111 -16.93 7.57 10.23
CA GLN A 111 -17.62 8.73 9.64
C GLN A 111 -19.06 8.91 10.14
N ALA A 112 -19.57 7.97 10.94
CA ALA A 112 -20.93 7.97 11.48
C ALA A 112 -21.02 8.36 12.97
N VAL A 113 -19.88 8.75 13.57
CA VAL A 113 -19.74 9.25 14.96
C VAL A 113 -19.31 10.70 14.91
#